data_AF-A0A1A2S4V0-F1
#
_entry.id   AF-A0A1A2S4V0-F1
#
_cell.length_a   1.000
_cell.length_b   1.000
_cell.length_c   1.000
_cell.angle_alpha   90.00
_cell.angle_beta   90.00
_cell.angle_gamma   90.00
#
_symmetry.space_group_name_H-M   'P 1'
#
loop_
_entity.id
_entity.type
_entity.pdbx_description
1 polymer ?
#
loop_
_entity_poly.entity_id
_entity_poly.type
_entity_poly.pdbx_seq_one_letter_code
_entity_poly.pdbx_strand_id
1 'polypeptide(L)'
;MIVGAFAMALSTFLPLDQPTGVFRMVEDNTLIQHGGWILIALALGAAVWGYRVSQGRSTARWAPIIFCVIAAVYVLFIASDESVRTLYPVGPDGNPITTQPGMVANLGIAIYVAGVGVVATFIGSMMVFQTANQALDANDDLPESLNKSEASTKKCPDCAETILADAKVCKHCGYRFDAAPSAGATKQPSGKSSKVRCSRCQHVQVVPRSDSTFVCEKCDAKLKRKTDSAKSN
;
A
#
# COMPACT_ATOMS: atom_id res chain seq x y z
N MET A 1 -1.33 -18.06 4.50
CA MET A 1 0.05 -18.06 3.97
C MET A 1 0.81 -19.32 4.38
N ILE A 2 1.10 -19.55 5.68
CA ILE A 2 1.92 -20.71 6.14
C ILE A 2 1.35 -22.05 5.68
N VAL A 3 0.03 -22.27 5.82
CA VAL A 3 -0.64 -23.49 5.36
C VAL A 3 -0.46 -23.72 3.85
N GLY A 4 -0.56 -22.64 3.05
CA GLY A 4 -0.35 -22.71 1.60
C GLY A 4 1.11 -23.01 1.24
N ALA A 5 2.07 -22.40 1.94
CA ALA A 5 3.50 -22.67 1.78
C ALA A 5 3.84 -24.11 2.13
N PHE A 6 3.24 -24.65 3.18
CA PHE A 6 3.39 -26.05 3.56
C PHE A 6 2.79 -26.99 2.50
N ALA A 7 1.60 -26.69 1.97
CA ALA A 7 1.01 -27.47 0.89
C ALA A 7 1.89 -27.47 -0.39
N MET A 8 2.48 -26.33 -0.76
CA MET A 8 3.45 -26.26 -1.86
C MET A 8 4.68 -27.12 -1.57
N ALA A 9 5.25 -27.06 -0.36
CA ALA A 9 6.39 -27.89 -0.01
C ALA A 9 6.06 -29.38 0.00
N LEU A 10 4.88 -29.78 0.49
CA LEU A 10 4.46 -31.18 0.46
C LEU A 10 4.23 -31.69 -0.97
N SER A 11 3.77 -30.82 -1.87
CA SER A 11 3.53 -31.20 -3.26
C SER A 11 4.78 -31.72 -3.97
N THR A 12 5.99 -31.36 -3.50
CA THR A 12 7.24 -31.82 -4.11
C THR A 12 7.51 -33.30 -3.90
N PHE A 13 6.90 -33.90 -2.89
CA PHE A 13 7.01 -35.33 -2.59
C PHE A 13 5.86 -36.15 -3.18
N LEU A 14 4.90 -35.50 -3.84
CA LEU A 14 3.76 -36.17 -4.46
C LEU A 14 4.09 -36.63 -5.89
N PRO A 15 3.35 -37.64 -6.40
CA PRO A 15 3.49 -38.11 -7.78
C PRO A 15 3.15 -37.01 -8.80
N LEU A 16 4.05 -36.79 -9.75
CA LEU A 16 3.91 -35.82 -10.83
C LEU A 16 2.95 -36.29 -11.92
N ASP A 17 2.95 -37.59 -12.22
CA ASP A 17 2.14 -38.21 -13.26
C ASP A 17 1.21 -39.27 -12.67
N GLN A 18 -0.01 -39.35 -13.21
CA GLN A 18 -0.93 -40.45 -12.89
C GLN A 18 -0.55 -41.70 -13.70
N PRO A 19 -0.57 -42.90 -13.09
CA PRO A 19 -0.37 -44.14 -13.83
C PRO A 19 -1.51 -44.31 -14.85
N THR A 20 -1.18 -44.32 -16.15
CA THR A 20 -2.13 -44.54 -17.24
C THR A 20 -1.91 -45.91 -17.88
N GLY A 21 -2.98 -46.70 -17.96
CA GLY A 21 -3.01 -47.95 -18.73
C GLY A 21 -2.00 -49.01 -18.29
N VAL A 22 -1.03 -49.31 -19.16
CA VAL A 22 -0.09 -50.46 -19.05
C VAL A 22 1.04 -50.19 -18.05
N PHE A 23 1.35 -48.92 -17.78
CA PHE A 23 2.43 -48.53 -16.85
C PHE A 23 1.88 -48.40 -15.44
N ARG A 24 1.95 -49.49 -14.65
CA ARG A 24 1.50 -49.52 -13.25
C ARG A 24 2.44 -48.79 -12.28
N MET A 25 3.69 -48.58 -12.66
CA MET A 25 4.69 -47.91 -11.84
C MET A 25 5.61 -47.10 -12.75
N VAL A 26 5.79 -45.82 -12.42
CA VAL A 26 6.71 -44.91 -13.09
C VAL A 26 7.85 -44.67 -12.11
N GLU A 27 9.06 -45.05 -12.50
CA GLU A 27 10.27 -44.78 -11.73
C GLU A 27 10.57 -43.28 -11.81
N ASP A 28 11.06 -42.69 -10.72
CA ASP A 28 11.34 -41.26 -10.59
C ASP A 28 10.17 -40.29 -10.87
N ASN A 29 8.98 -40.64 -10.38
CA ASN A 29 7.74 -39.86 -10.56
C ASN A 29 7.52 -38.77 -9.49
N THR A 30 8.54 -38.37 -8.72
CA THR A 30 8.35 -37.32 -7.71
C THR A 30 8.78 -35.96 -8.25
N LEU A 31 7.99 -34.92 -7.97
CA LEU A 31 8.28 -33.56 -8.44
C LEU A 31 9.66 -33.06 -7.96
N ILE A 32 10.16 -33.54 -6.82
CA ILE A 32 11.50 -33.20 -6.30
C ILE A 32 12.65 -33.68 -7.21
N GLN A 33 12.47 -34.77 -7.95
CA GLN A 33 13.47 -35.28 -8.90
C GLN A 33 13.51 -34.43 -10.18
N HIS A 34 12.39 -33.80 -10.54
CA HIS A 34 12.24 -32.93 -11.71
C HIS A 34 12.41 -31.43 -11.38
N GLY A 35 13.20 -31.10 -10.35
CA GLY A 35 13.51 -29.71 -9.99
C GLY A 35 12.59 -29.08 -8.95
N GLY A 36 11.74 -29.86 -8.27
CA GLY A 36 10.84 -29.40 -7.21
C GLY A 36 11.48 -28.64 -6.05
N TRP A 37 12.82 -28.68 -5.91
CA TRP A 37 13.58 -27.84 -4.97
C TRP A 37 13.29 -26.35 -5.11
N ILE A 38 12.99 -25.86 -6.31
CA ILE A 38 12.63 -24.46 -6.55
C ILE A 38 11.33 -24.12 -5.80
N LEU A 39 10.33 -25.00 -5.81
CA LEU A 39 9.07 -24.78 -5.07
C LEU A 39 9.29 -24.74 -3.56
N ILE A 40 10.18 -25.58 -3.04
CA ILE A 40 10.56 -25.54 -1.61
C ILE A 40 11.19 -24.20 -1.27
N ALA A 41 12.15 -23.74 -2.08
CA ALA A 41 12.82 -22.46 -1.88
C ALA A 41 11.83 -21.28 -1.95
N LEU A 42 10.91 -21.28 -2.91
CA LEU A 42 9.88 -20.24 -3.05
C LEU A 42 8.88 -20.26 -1.87
N ALA A 43 8.48 -21.45 -1.40
CA ALA A 43 7.60 -21.61 -0.25
C ALA A 43 8.24 -21.09 1.05
N LEU A 44 9.51 -21.45 1.29
CA LEU A 44 10.29 -20.95 2.43
C LEU A 44 10.50 -19.44 2.33
N GLY A 45 10.83 -18.93 1.14
CA GLY A 45 10.95 -17.49 0.89
C GLY A 45 9.66 -16.77 1.25
N ALA A 46 8.52 -17.18 0.67
CA ALA A 46 7.22 -16.59 0.98
C ALA A 46 6.91 -16.60 2.49
N ALA A 47 7.19 -17.72 3.17
CA ALA A 47 6.99 -17.86 4.62
C ALA A 47 7.87 -16.90 5.43
N VAL A 48 9.18 -16.86 5.16
CA VAL A 48 10.15 -16.02 5.87
C VAL A 48 9.86 -14.54 5.64
N TRP A 49 9.57 -14.13 4.40
CA TRP A 49 9.24 -12.74 4.11
C TRP A 49 7.90 -12.33 4.70
N GLY A 50 6.86 -13.16 4.62
CA GLY A 50 5.60 -12.85 5.27
C GLY A 50 5.73 -12.74 6.79
N TYR A 51 6.55 -13.58 7.41
CA TYR A 51 6.89 -13.46 8.83
C TYR A 51 7.62 -12.14 9.13
N ARG A 52 8.61 -11.76 8.31
CA ARG A 52 9.32 -10.48 8.46
C ARG A 52 8.40 -9.27 8.30
N VAL A 53 7.46 -9.31 7.37
CA VAL A 53 6.44 -8.26 7.18
C VAL A 53 5.55 -8.16 8.42
N SER A 54 5.18 -9.30 9.02
CA SER A 54 4.40 -9.31 10.27
C SER A 54 5.14 -8.71 11.47
N GLN A 55 6.48 -8.74 11.47
CA GLN A 55 7.29 -8.07 12.51
C GLN A 55 7.49 -6.56 12.27
N GLY A 56 6.80 -5.96 11.30
CA GLY A 56 6.87 -4.52 11.05
C GLY A 56 8.14 -4.05 10.31
N ARG A 57 9.01 -4.96 9.86
CA ARG A 57 10.18 -4.62 9.02
C ARG A 57 9.71 -4.42 7.57
N SER A 58 9.53 -3.16 7.15
CA SER A 58 8.82 -2.78 5.92
C SER A 58 9.63 -2.78 4.62
N THR A 59 10.93 -3.08 4.65
CA THR A 59 11.80 -2.83 3.48
C THR A 59 11.48 -3.68 2.24
N ALA A 60 10.62 -4.71 2.33
CA ALA A 60 10.16 -5.45 1.18
C ALA A 60 8.75 -6.04 1.35
N ARG A 61 7.74 -5.19 1.60
CA ARG A 61 6.33 -5.63 1.77
C ARG A 61 5.76 -6.40 0.56
N TRP A 62 6.28 -6.14 -0.64
CA TRP A 62 5.86 -6.80 -1.88
C TRP A 62 6.53 -8.17 -2.13
N ALA A 63 7.60 -8.50 -1.41
CA ALA A 63 8.34 -9.75 -1.59
C ALA A 63 7.45 -11.01 -1.55
N PRO A 64 6.55 -11.22 -0.57
CA PRO A 64 5.75 -12.45 -0.52
C PRO A 64 4.80 -12.60 -1.73
N ILE A 65 4.32 -11.49 -2.31
CA ILE A 65 3.52 -11.49 -3.52
C ILE A 65 4.37 -11.91 -4.72
N ILE A 66 5.58 -11.36 -4.85
CA ILE A 66 6.54 -11.73 -5.91
C ILE A 66 6.85 -13.23 -5.85
N PHE A 67 7.10 -13.79 -4.66
CA PHE A 67 7.32 -15.24 -4.50
C PHE A 67 6.13 -16.07 -4.97
N CYS A 68 4.90 -15.65 -4.67
CA CYS A 68 3.69 -16.35 -5.13
C CYS A 68 3.54 -16.31 -6.65
N VAL A 69 3.84 -15.17 -7.29
CA VAL A 69 3.77 -15.03 -8.76
C VAL A 69 4.83 -15.91 -9.42
N ILE A 70 6.07 -15.90 -8.92
CA ILE A 70 7.14 -16.77 -9.43
C ILE A 70 6.76 -18.24 -9.28
N ALA A 71 6.21 -18.64 -8.12
CA ALA A 71 5.75 -20.00 -7.90
C ALA A 71 4.61 -20.39 -8.86
N ALA A 72 3.65 -19.51 -9.10
CA ALA A 72 2.56 -19.75 -10.06
C ALA A 72 3.09 -19.98 -11.48
N VAL A 73 3.98 -19.10 -11.95
CA VAL A 73 4.61 -19.24 -13.28
C VAL A 73 5.41 -20.53 -13.37
N TYR A 74 6.15 -20.89 -12.32
CA TYR A 74 6.94 -22.12 -12.29
C TYR A 74 6.05 -23.38 -12.35
N VAL A 75 4.95 -23.43 -11.58
CA VAL A 75 3.99 -24.55 -11.64
C VAL A 75 3.37 -24.65 -13.04
N LEU A 76 2.99 -23.53 -13.64
CA LEU A 76 2.43 -23.51 -15.00
C LEU A 76 3.46 -23.95 -16.05
N PHE A 77 4.72 -23.55 -15.91
CA PHE A 77 5.80 -23.97 -16.79
C PHE A 77 5.97 -25.50 -16.78
N ILE A 78 6.11 -26.10 -15.59
CA ILE A 78 6.19 -27.57 -15.45
C ILE A 78 4.93 -28.25 -15.99
N ALA A 79 3.75 -27.72 -15.66
CA ALA A 79 2.48 -28.27 -16.12
C ALA A 79 2.30 -28.19 -17.64
N SER A 80 2.96 -27.23 -18.31
CA SER A 80 2.88 -27.03 -19.76
C SER A 80 3.91 -27.84 -20.54
N ASP A 81 5.01 -28.24 -19.93
CA ASP A 81 6.09 -28.96 -20.61
C ASP A 81 5.68 -30.41 -20.85
N GLU A 82 5.43 -30.79 -22.10
CA GLU A 82 5.06 -32.15 -22.49
C GLU A 82 6.26 -33.12 -22.43
N SER A 83 7.48 -32.60 -22.56
CA SER A 83 8.68 -33.44 -22.62
C SER A 83 8.95 -34.14 -21.31
N VAL A 84 8.69 -33.47 -20.18
CA VAL A 84 8.82 -34.02 -18.83
C VAL A 84 7.67 -34.96 -18.44
N ARG A 85 6.60 -35.00 -19.24
CA ARG A 85 5.40 -35.84 -19.03
C ARG A 85 5.29 -37.00 -20.03
N THR A 86 6.25 -37.13 -20.95
CA THR A 86 6.23 -38.18 -21.96
C THR A 86 6.88 -39.45 -21.40
N LEU A 87 6.08 -40.49 -21.21
CA LEU A 87 6.53 -41.79 -20.73
C LEU A 87 6.96 -42.66 -21.93
N TYR A 88 8.15 -43.24 -21.82
CA TYR A 88 8.67 -44.22 -22.78
C TYR A 88 8.60 -45.63 -22.20
N PRO A 89 8.37 -46.66 -23.05
CA PRO A 89 8.40 -48.04 -22.59
C PRO A 89 9.81 -48.42 -22.11
N VAL A 90 9.87 -49.17 -21.02
CA VAL A 90 11.13 -49.65 -20.43
C VAL A 90 11.49 -51.00 -21.06
N GLY A 91 12.73 -51.12 -21.53
CA GLY A 91 13.26 -52.34 -22.11
C GLY A 91 13.57 -53.41 -21.06
N PRO A 92 13.89 -54.65 -21.50
CA PRO A 92 14.32 -55.73 -20.61
C PRO A 92 15.58 -55.40 -19.78
N ASP A 93 16.35 -54.42 -20.23
CA ASP A 93 17.55 -53.86 -19.62
C ASP A 93 17.28 -52.77 -18.58
N GLY A 94 16.02 -52.38 -18.39
CA GLY A 94 15.62 -51.33 -17.44
C GLY A 94 15.77 -49.90 -17.97
N ASN A 95 16.23 -49.72 -19.21
CA ASN A 95 16.38 -48.39 -19.81
C ASN A 95 15.14 -48.00 -20.63
N PRO A 96 14.77 -46.70 -20.66
CA PRO A 96 13.69 -46.22 -21.51
C PRO A 96 14.06 -46.31 -23.00
N ILE A 97 13.18 -46.92 -23.80
CA ILE A 97 13.34 -47.04 -25.25
C ILE A 97 12.75 -45.79 -25.92
N THR A 98 13.60 -44.80 -26.19
CA THR A 98 13.22 -43.52 -26.81
C THR A 98 12.92 -43.61 -28.32
N THR A 99 13.17 -44.78 -28.93
CA THR A 99 12.88 -45.03 -30.35
C THR A 99 11.42 -45.41 -30.61
N GLN A 100 10.65 -45.71 -29.55
CA GLN A 100 9.22 -45.98 -29.63
C GLN A 100 8.42 -44.71 -29.34
N PRO A 101 7.20 -44.56 -29.91
CA PRO A 101 6.35 -43.43 -29.60
C PRO A 101 6.02 -43.41 -28.11
N GLY A 102 6.39 -42.31 -27.44
CA GLY A 102 6.05 -42.07 -26.05
C GLY A 102 4.57 -41.74 -25.86
N MET A 103 4.06 -41.93 -24.65
CA MET A 103 2.70 -41.57 -24.26
C MET A 103 2.75 -40.41 -23.27
N VAL A 104 2.03 -39.32 -23.56
CA VAL A 104 1.92 -38.19 -22.62
C VAL A 104 1.03 -38.60 -21.46
N ALA A 105 1.57 -38.53 -20.23
CA ALA A 105 0.85 -38.83 -19.01
C ALA A 105 -0.06 -37.67 -18.59
N ASN A 106 -1.14 -38.01 -17.86
CA ASN A 106 -1.99 -37.01 -17.23
C ASN A 106 -1.31 -36.44 -15.98
N LEU A 107 -1.55 -35.15 -15.73
CA LEU A 107 -1.08 -34.46 -14.53
C LEU A 107 -1.51 -35.20 -13.25
N GLY A 108 -0.51 -35.48 -12.43
CA GLY A 108 -0.63 -36.06 -11.10
C GLY A 108 -1.11 -35.08 -10.04
N ILE A 109 -1.36 -35.63 -8.85
CA ILE A 109 -1.87 -34.89 -7.70
C ILE A 109 -0.89 -33.80 -7.23
N ALA A 110 0.41 -33.93 -7.51
CA ALA A 110 1.42 -32.93 -7.16
C ALA A 110 1.08 -31.55 -7.72
N ILE A 111 0.71 -31.43 -8.99
CA ILE A 111 0.43 -30.13 -9.62
C ILE A 111 -0.84 -29.50 -9.05
N TYR A 112 -1.88 -30.28 -8.78
CA TYR A 112 -3.11 -29.77 -8.18
C TYR A 112 -2.86 -29.24 -6.76
N VAL A 113 -2.13 -30.00 -5.93
CA VAL A 113 -1.80 -29.58 -4.56
C VAL A 113 -0.86 -28.36 -4.58
N ALA A 114 0.11 -28.32 -5.49
CA ALA A 114 0.98 -27.15 -5.69
C ALA A 114 0.15 -25.91 -6.06
N GLY A 115 -0.76 -26.03 -7.02
CA GLY A 115 -1.63 -24.94 -7.45
C GLY A 115 -2.52 -24.40 -6.33
N VAL A 116 -3.19 -25.29 -5.56
CA VAL A 116 -3.98 -24.89 -4.38
C VAL A 116 -3.10 -24.21 -3.33
N GLY A 117 -1.89 -24.73 -3.09
CA GLY A 117 -0.92 -24.14 -2.18
C GLY A 117 -0.49 -22.73 -2.60
N VAL A 118 -0.23 -22.51 -3.89
CA VAL A 118 0.08 -21.19 -4.46
C VAL A 118 -1.06 -20.21 -4.22
N VAL A 119 -2.30 -20.60 -4.56
CA VAL A 119 -3.49 -19.73 -4.39
C VAL A 119 -3.71 -19.38 -2.92
N ALA A 120 -3.65 -20.37 -2.03
CA ALA A 120 -3.80 -20.15 -0.58
C ALA A 120 -2.69 -19.27 0.01
N THR A 121 -1.47 -19.37 -0.53
CA THR A 121 -0.35 -18.51 -0.13
C THR A 121 -0.57 -17.09 -0.64
N PHE A 122 -0.98 -16.92 -1.89
CA PHE A 122 -1.26 -15.62 -2.50
C PHE A 122 -2.35 -14.86 -1.75
N ILE A 123 -3.48 -15.50 -1.45
CA ILE A 123 -4.57 -14.89 -0.66
C ILE A 123 -4.05 -14.45 0.72
N GLY A 124 -3.27 -15.31 1.38
CA GLY A 124 -2.66 -14.97 2.66
C GLY A 124 -1.68 -13.79 2.57
N SER A 125 -0.88 -13.72 1.51
CA SER A 125 0.05 -12.61 1.26
C SER A 125 -0.71 -11.31 1.00
N MET A 126 -1.82 -11.34 0.26
CA MET A 126 -2.68 -10.17 0.04
C MET A 126 -3.30 -9.66 1.33
N MET A 127 -3.80 -10.53 2.20
CA MET A 127 -4.38 -10.12 3.49
C MET A 127 -3.35 -9.38 4.37
N VAL A 128 -2.14 -9.92 4.48
CA VAL A 128 -1.05 -9.26 5.23
C VAL A 128 -0.70 -7.91 4.60
N PHE A 129 -0.65 -7.83 3.28
CA PHE A 129 -0.37 -6.58 2.58
C PHE A 129 -1.47 -5.52 2.77
N GLN A 130 -2.73 -5.91 2.70
CA GLN A 130 -3.88 -5.03 2.93
C GLN A 130 -3.87 -4.46 4.36
N THR A 131 -3.66 -5.30 5.36
CA THR A 131 -3.58 -4.84 6.77
C THR A 131 -2.41 -3.87 6.99
N ALA A 132 -1.28 -4.09 6.33
CA ALA A 132 -0.12 -3.19 6.42
C ALA A 132 -0.35 -1.82 5.75
N ASN A 133 -1.18 -1.77 4.70
CA ASN A 133 -1.56 -0.50 4.06
C ASN A 133 -2.63 0.23 4.87
N GLN A 134 -3.63 -0.48 5.40
CA GLN A 134 -4.64 0.10 6.28
C GLN A 134 -4.01 0.75 7.53
N ALA A 135 -2.92 0.18 8.07
CA ALA A 135 -2.18 0.78 9.18
C ALA A 135 -1.41 2.06 8.79
N LEU A 136 -1.09 2.27 7.50
CA LEU A 136 -0.55 3.53 7.01
C LEU A 136 -1.67 4.56 6.86
N ASP A 137 -2.79 4.19 6.24
CA ASP A 137 -3.91 5.09 5.98
C ASP A 137 -4.56 5.58 7.28
N ALA A 138 -4.67 4.72 8.29
CA ALA A 138 -5.21 5.09 9.61
C ALA A 138 -4.31 6.09 10.39
N ASN A 139 -3.05 6.27 9.99
CA ASN A 139 -2.19 7.33 10.54
C ASN A 139 -2.34 8.67 9.78
N ASP A 140 -3.05 8.70 8.65
CA ASP A 140 -3.28 9.89 7.82
C ASP A 140 -4.60 10.63 8.16
N ASP A 141 -5.49 10.01 8.96
CA ASP A 141 -6.74 10.63 9.43
C ASP A 141 -6.55 11.62 10.60
N LEU A 142 -5.31 11.93 10.99
CA LEU A 142 -4.99 13.07 11.85
C LEU A 142 -4.77 14.29 10.94
N PRO A 143 -5.49 15.41 11.09
CA PRO A 143 -5.51 16.50 10.11
C PRO A 143 -4.11 16.89 9.63
N GLU A 144 -3.88 16.61 8.35
CA GLU A 144 -2.73 16.92 7.49
C GLU A 144 -2.48 18.44 7.42
N SER A 145 -2.10 19.03 8.55
CA SER A 145 -1.75 20.45 8.68
C SER A 145 -0.46 20.65 9.47
N LEU A 146 0.22 19.57 9.86
CA LEU A 146 1.41 19.66 10.70
C LEU A 146 2.64 18.89 10.21
N ASN A 147 2.59 18.07 9.14
CA ASN A 147 3.79 17.31 8.73
C ASN A 147 3.98 17.14 7.22
N LYS A 148 4.07 18.28 6.52
CA LYS A 148 4.88 18.36 5.30
C LYS A 148 5.54 19.73 5.15
N SER A 149 6.34 20.09 6.14
CA SER A 149 7.40 21.10 5.96
C SER A 149 8.71 20.33 6.03
N GLU A 150 9.24 19.96 4.86
CA GLU A 150 10.64 19.55 4.77
C GLU A 150 11.47 20.65 5.45
N ALA A 151 12.29 20.25 6.42
CA ALA A 151 12.98 21.14 7.34
C ALA A 151 13.96 22.06 6.60
N SER A 152 13.44 23.14 6.02
CA SER A 152 14.25 24.26 5.57
C SER A 152 14.92 24.88 6.80
N THR A 153 16.22 25.09 6.72
CA THR A 153 17.01 25.71 7.78
C THR A 153 17.44 27.11 7.38
N LYS A 154 17.41 28.06 8.30
CA LYS A 154 17.93 29.42 8.13
C LYS A 154 19.08 29.68 9.11
N LYS A 155 19.97 30.63 8.81
CA LYS A 155 21.01 31.06 9.76
C LYS A 155 20.51 32.19 10.65
N CYS A 156 20.85 32.13 11.93
CA CYS A 156 20.59 33.24 12.84
C CYS A 156 21.54 34.42 12.54
N PRO A 157 21.04 35.66 12.40
CA PRO A 157 21.90 36.82 12.10
C PRO A 157 22.81 37.22 13.26
N ASP A 158 22.49 36.79 14.49
CA ASP A 158 23.18 37.21 15.71
C ASP A 158 24.29 36.23 16.13
N CYS A 159 24.02 34.91 16.09
CA CYS A 159 25.01 33.88 16.44
C CYS A 159 25.51 33.02 15.26
N ALA A 160 25.04 33.28 14.03
CA ALA A 160 25.38 32.53 12.81
C ALA A 160 25.03 31.02 12.81
N GLU A 161 24.37 30.54 13.85
CA GLU A 161 24.00 29.13 14.02
C GLU A 161 22.85 28.74 13.10
N THR A 162 22.86 27.48 12.65
CA THR A 162 21.82 26.96 11.75
C THR A 162 20.60 26.53 12.56
N ILE A 163 19.46 27.15 12.28
CA ILE A 163 18.20 26.92 12.98
C ILE A 163 17.08 26.57 12.00
N LEU A 164 15.97 26.04 12.49
CA LEU A 164 14.80 25.75 11.67
C LEU A 164 14.23 27.04 11.08
N ALA A 165 13.79 27.02 9.81
CA ALA A 165 13.22 28.19 9.13
C ALA A 165 12.01 28.76 9.88
N ASP A 166 11.22 27.90 10.52
CA ASP A 166 10.04 28.28 11.29
C ASP A 166 10.37 28.74 12.72
N ALA A 167 11.63 28.69 13.15
CA ALA A 167 12.03 29.16 14.47
C ALA A 167 11.77 30.67 14.60
N LYS A 168 10.86 31.03 15.52
CA LYS A 168 10.58 32.43 15.91
C LYS A 168 11.64 32.99 16.84
N VAL A 169 12.34 32.11 17.55
CA VAL A 169 13.40 32.48 18.50
C VAL A 169 14.57 31.51 18.32
N CYS A 170 15.79 32.04 18.24
CA CYS A 170 16.99 31.23 18.22
C CYS A 170 17.24 30.58 19.59
N LYS A 171 17.39 29.25 19.64
CA LYS A 171 17.66 28.52 20.90
C LYS A 171 19.04 28.79 21.49
N HIS A 172 19.97 29.33 20.70
CA HIS A 172 21.37 29.52 21.10
C HIS A 172 21.63 30.90 21.71
N CYS A 173 21.10 31.97 21.11
CA CYS A 173 21.32 33.34 21.57
C CYS A 173 20.03 34.09 21.99
N GLY A 174 18.85 33.53 21.74
CA GLY A 174 17.58 34.18 22.10
C GLY A 174 17.09 35.25 21.11
N TYR A 175 17.80 35.47 19.99
CA TYR A 175 17.37 36.40 18.94
C TYR A 175 15.96 36.06 18.43
N ARG A 176 15.08 37.06 18.40
CA ARG A 176 13.70 36.93 17.94
C ARG A 176 13.59 37.34 16.48
N PHE A 177 13.06 36.45 15.65
CA PHE A 177 12.74 36.77 14.27
C PHE A 177 11.40 37.48 14.25
N ASP A 178 11.39 38.73 13.80
CA ASP A 178 10.13 39.44 13.58
C ASP A 178 9.31 38.64 12.57
N ALA A 179 8.10 38.27 12.99
CA ALA A 179 7.15 37.61 12.11
C ALA A 179 6.79 38.63 11.01
N ALA A 180 7.43 38.53 9.85
CA ALA A 180 6.86 39.08 8.63
C ALA A 180 5.42 38.54 8.53
N PRO A 181 4.41 39.37 8.22
CA PRO A 181 3.04 38.92 8.12
C PRO A 181 2.99 37.87 7.02
N SER A 182 2.98 36.61 7.43
CA SER A 182 2.69 35.49 6.56
C SER A 182 1.35 35.78 5.91
N ALA A 183 1.33 35.67 4.59
CA ALA A 183 0.16 35.77 3.76
C ALA A 183 -0.85 34.67 4.13
N GLY A 184 -1.49 34.82 5.28
CA GLY A 184 -2.68 34.10 5.69
C GLY A 184 -3.87 34.74 4.99
N ALA A 185 -3.98 34.51 3.68
CA ALA A 185 -5.19 34.78 2.93
C ALA A 185 -6.21 33.69 3.30
N THR A 186 -6.88 33.87 4.45
CA THR A 186 -8.17 33.24 4.70
C THR A 186 -9.15 33.83 3.69
N LYS A 187 -9.41 33.14 2.57
CA LYS A 187 -10.57 33.44 1.73
C LYS A 187 -11.80 32.72 2.29
N GLN A 188 -12.31 33.26 3.38
CA GLN A 188 -13.75 33.31 3.65
C GLN A 188 -14.34 34.39 2.69
N PRO A 189 -15.58 34.23 2.21
CA PRO A 189 -16.00 34.64 0.87
C PRO A 189 -16.01 36.16 0.72
N SER A 190 -15.83 36.60 -0.52
CA SER A 190 -15.86 37.99 -1.00
C SER A 190 -17.25 38.65 -0.87
N GLY A 191 -17.81 38.65 0.34
CA GLY A 191 -18.93 39.49 0.72
C GLY A 191 -18.39 40.89 0.97
N LYS A 192 -18.72 41.84 0.09
CA LYS A 192 -18.42 43.27 0.25
C LYS A 192 -18.82 43.69 1.69
N SER A 193 -17.89 44.11 2.53
CA SER A 193 -18.20 44.67 3.86
C SER A 193 -18.44 46.18 3.75
N SER A 194 -19.19 46.77 4.68
CA SER A 194 -19.44 48.21 4.72
C SER A 194 -19.20 48.76 6.11
N LYS A 195 -18.50 49.90 6.20
CA LYS A 195 -18.38 50.67 7.44
C LYS A 195 -19.71 51.34 7.75
N VAL A 196 -20.31 51.02 8.89
CA VAL A 196 -21.56 51.62 9.36
C VAL A 196 -21.31 52.28 10.71
N ARG A 197 -21.84 53.49 10.89
CA ARG A 197 -21.82 54.21 12.16
C ARG A 197 -23.07 53.87 12.97
N CYS A 198 -22.90 53.45 14.21
CA CYS A 198 -24.00 53.22 15.14
C CYS A 198 -24.75 54.52 15.45
N SER A 199 -26.08 54.51 15.36
CA SER A 199 -26.92 55.69 15.66
C SER A 199 -26.99 56.02 17.15
N ARG A 200 -26.68 55.05 18.03
CA ARG A 200 -26.76 55.22 19.50
C ARG A 200 -25.47 55.73 20.12
N CYS A 201 -24.32 55.18 19.73
CA CYS A 201 -23.02 55.50 20.35
C CYS A 201 -21.98 56.08 19.38
N GLN A 202 -22.34 56.30 18.10
CA GLN A 202 -21.46 56.81 17.04
C GLN A 202 -20.22 55.95 16.74
N HIS A 203 -20.10 54.77 17.35
CA HIS A 203 -19.04 53.83 17.03
C HIS A 203 -19.14 53.35 15.57
N VAL A 204 -18.02 53.31 14.87
CA VAL A 204 -17.94 52.87 13.47
C VAL A 204 -17.44 51.43 13.45
N GLN A 205 -18.28 50.53 12.97
CA GLN A 205 -17.98 49.10 12.88
C GLN A 205 -18.09 48.62 11.42
N VAL A 206 -17.39 47.54 11.11
CA VAL A 206 -17.41 46.91 9.80
C VAL A 206 -18.37 45.74 9.85
N VAL A 207 -19.46 45.82 9.07
CA VAL A 207 -20.45 44.75 9.00
C VAL A 207 -20.55 44.18 7.58
N PRO A 208 -20.72 42.87 7.41
CA PRO A 208 -20.96 42.26 6.10
C PRO A 208 -22.19 42.89 5.41
N ARG A 209 -22.14 43.10 4.08
CA ARG A 209 -23.32 43.62 3.34
C ARG A 209 -24.48 42.62 3.29
N SER A 210 -24.24 41.33 3.53
CA SER A 210 -25.29 40.31 3.59
C SER A 210 -26.29 40.55 4.72
N ASP A 211 -25.85 41.22 5.79
CA ASP A 211 -26.64 41.27 7.02
C ASP A 211 -27.48 42.55 7.04
N SER A 212 -28.80 42.35 7.10
CA SER A 212 -29.79 43.44 7.19
C SER A 212 -29.97 43.95 8.62
N THR A 213 -29.63 43.13 9.62
CA THR A 213 -29.74 43.44 11.04
C THR A 213 -28.44 43.04 11.73
N PHE A 214 -27.84 43.94 12.50
CA PHE A 214 -26.57 43.72 13.20
C PHE A 214 -26.58 44.42 14.57
N VAL A 215 -25.75 43.94 15.49
CA VAL A 215 -25.65 44.47 16.86
C VAL A 215 -24.40 45.34 16.97
N CYS A 216 -24.50 46.45 17.70
CA CYS A 216 -23.34 47.31 17.91
C CYS A 216 -22.40 46.74 18.98
N GLU A 217 -21.12 46.53 18.63
CA GLU A 217 -20.11 45.94 19.52
C GLU A 217 -19.84 46.73 20.80
N LYS A 218 -20.17 48.03 20.83
CA LYS A 218 -19.92 48.91 21.98
C LYS A 218 -21.11 49.10 22.91
N CYS A 219 -22.33 48.99 22.42
CA CYS A 219 -23.53 49.38 23.18
C CYS A 219 -24.68 48.40 23.04
N ASP A 220 -24.45 47.27 22.37
CA ASP A 220 -25.41 46.19 22.12
C ASP A 220 -26.73 46.64 21.48
N ALA A 221 -26.75 47.84 20.90
CA ALA A 221 -27.91 48.34 20.18
C ALA A 221 -28.12 47.52 18.91
N LYS A 222 -29.33 46.96 18.75
CA LYS A 222 -29.75 46.27 17.54
C LYS A 222 -30.07 47.30 16.46
N LEU A 223 -29.29 47.30 15.37
CA LEU A 223 -29.39 48.24 14.26
C LEU A 223 -29.87 47.50 13.01
N LYS A 224 -30.71 48.17 12.21
CA LYS A 224 -31.19 47.66 10.92
C LYS A 224 -30.65 48.55 9.80
N ARG A 225 -30.11 47.95 8.73
CA ARG A 225 -29.66 48.66 7.55
C ARG A 225 -30.87 49.31 6.87
N LYS A 226 -30.82 50.62 6.63
CA LYS A 226 -31.80 51.30 5.78
C LYS A 226 -31.51 50.90 4.34
N THR A 227 -32.36 50.07 3.75
CA THR A 227 -32.32 49.81 2.30
C THR A 227 -32.82 51.07 1.62
N ASP A 228 -31.96 51.73 0.83
CA ASP A 228 -32.40 52.84 -0.01
C ASP A 228 -33.38 52.28 -1.04
N SER A 229 -34.67 52.53 -0.82
CA SER A 229 -35.71 52.29 -1.81
C SER A 229 -35.39 53.09 -3.06
N ALA A 230 -35.28 52.37 -4.17
CA ALA A 230 -35.22 52.83 -5.56
C ALA A 230 -35.58 54.31 -5.76
N LYS A 231 -34.57 55.14 -6.03
CA LYS A 231 -34.79 56.40 -6.72
C LYS A 231 -34.89 56.09 -8.21
N SER A 232 -36.13 55.95 -8.67
CA SER A 232 -36.53 56.01 -10.08
C SER A 232 -36.33 57.45 -10.58
N ASN A 233 -35.71 57.58 -11.76
CA ASN A 233 -35.40 58.78 -12.55
C ASN A 233 -34.15 59.57 -12.14
#